data_AF-A0A7T4AZ89-F1
#
_entry.id   AF-A0A7T4AZ89-F1
#
_cell.length_a   1.000
_cell.length_b   1.000
_cell.length_c   1.000
_cell.angle_alpha   90.00
_cell.angle_beta   90.00
_cell.angle_gamma   90.00
#
_symmetry.space_group_name_H-M   'P 1'
#
loop_
_entity.id
_entity.type
_entity.pdbx_description
1 polymer ?
#
loop_
_entity_poly.entity_id
_entity_poly.type
_entity_poly.pdbx_seq_one_letter_code
_entity_poly.pdbx_strand_id
1 'polypeptide(L)'
;MSRATMPIMGAILLSEIPFAMIQPHEAQALRNHGQTLERLAQRGGLPASEAVAIMKGLRWRAVKTGVPTEHYLINMVRDWRAAQPRQGDT
;
A
#
# COMPACT_ATOMS: atom_id res chain seq x y z
N MET A 1 -11.80 11.70 -9.22
CA MET A 1 -11.54 11.90 -7.77
C MET A 1 -10.36 11.03 -7.40
N SER A 2 -9.28 11.59 -6.88
CA SER A 2 -8.19 10.77 -6.32
C SER A 2 -8.71 10.09 -5.05
N ARG A 3 -8.51 8.78 -4.96
CA ARG A 3 -8.91 7.99 -3.80
C ARG A 3 -8.02 8.37 -2.60
N ALA A 4 -8.60 8.44 -1.40
CA ALA A 4 -7.84 8.80 -0.20
C ALA A 4 -6.99 7.62 0.31
N THR A 5 -7.54 6.40 0.29
CA THR A 5 -6.93 5.22 0.89
C THR A 5 -7.00 3.98 0.00
N MET A 6 -5.99 3.12 0.12
CA MET A 6 -5.98 1.76 -0.40
C MET A 6 -6.40 0.80 0.72
N PRO A 7 -7.52 0.07 0.59
CA PRO A 7 -7.91 -0.94 1.57
C PRO A 7 -6.88 -2.07 1.64
N ILE A 8 -6.58 -2.51 2.86
CA ILE A 8 -5.74 -3.69 3.14
C ILE A 8 -6.65 -4.79 3.67
N MET A 9 -6.72 -5.90 2.92
CA MET A 9 -7.61 -7.01 3.26
C MET A 9 -6.88 -8.11 4.03
N GLY A 10 -7.61 -8.79 4.93
CA GLY A 10 -7.13 -9.96 5.67
C GLY A 10 -6.00 -9.67 6.67
N ALA A 11 -5.72 -8.40 6.94
CA ALA A 11 -4.77 -7.98 7.96
C ALA A 11 -5.47 -7.76 9.31
N ILE A 12 -4.73 -7.94 10.41
CA ILE A 12 -5.20 -7.82 11.79
C ILE A 12 -4.97 -6.40 12.32
N LEU A 13 -3.84 -5.78 11.97
CA LEU A 13 -3.32 -4.58 12.62
C LEU A 13 -3.59 -3.28 11.84
N LEU A 14 -3.98 -3.38 10.57
CA LEU A 14 -4.35 -2.23 9.73
C LEU A 14 -5.39 -2.62 8.68
N SER A 15 -6.31 -1.72 8.39
CA SER A 15 -7.37 -1.92 7.39
C SER A 15 -7.14 -1.14 6.10
N GLU A 16 -6.22 -0.18 6.09
CA GLU A 16 -5.93 0.66 4.92
C GLU A 16 -4.58 1.39 5.02
N ILE A 17 -4.07 1.83 3.87
CA ILE A 17 -2.91 2.73 3.75
C ILE A 17 -3.27 3.97 2.90
N PRO A 18 -2.54 5.10 3.01
CA PRO A 18 -2.77 6.24 2.13
C PRO A 18 -2.61 5.85 0.65
N PHE A 19 -3.57 6.19 -0.20
CA PHE A 19 -3.50 5.83 -1.62
C PHE A 19 -2.32 6.54 -2.30
N ALA A 20 -2.07 7.80 -1.94
CA ALA A 20 -0.95 8.58 -2.45
C ALA A 20 0.44 7.95 -2.15
N MET A 21 0.54 7.12 -1.11
CA MET A 21 1.77 6.39 -0.78
C MET A 21 2.06 5.26 -1.79
N ILE A 22 1.03 4.54 -2.23
CA ILE A 22 1.18 3.41 -3.16
C ILE A 22 1.02 3.81 -4.64
N GLN A 23 0.33 4.93 -4.92
CA GLN A 23 0.04 5.42 -6.27
C GLN A 23 1.27 5.50 -7.20
N PRO A 24 2.46 5.96 -6.76
CA PRO A 24 3.65 5.99 -7.61
C PRO A 24 4.10 4.60 -8.12
N HIS A 25 3.60 3.52 -7.51
CA HIS A 25 3.97 2.14 -7.79
C HIS A 25 2.95 1.40 -8.68
N GLU A 26 2.04 2.11 -9.35
CA GLU A 26 0.99 1.50 -10.19
C GLU A 26 1.53 0.55 -11.27
N ALA A 27 2.68 0.85 -11.87
CA ALA A 27 3.33 -0.03 -12.83
C ALA A 27 3.63 -1.42 -12.24
N GLN A 28 4.01 -1.50 -10.96
CA GLN A 28 4.24 -2.78 -10.29
C GLN A 28 2.92 -3.50 -9.96
N ALA A 29 1.86 -2.77 -9.63
CA ALA A 29 0.52 -3.34 -9.45
C ALA A 29 0.02 -4.01 -10.74
N LEU A 30 0.18 -3.34 -11.88
CA LEU A 30 -0.15 -3.90 -13.20
C LEU A 30 0.65 -5.17 -13.51
N ARG A 31 1.95 -5.20 -13.19
CA ARG A 31 2.79 -6.40 -13.39
C ARG A 31 2.37 -7.57 -12.50
N ASN A 32 2.02 -7.30 -11.25
CA ASN A 32 1.68 -8.35 -10.28
C ASN A 32 0.25 -8.87 -10.44
N HIS A 33 -0.69 -8.02 -10.84
CA HIS A 33 -2.13 -8.33 -10.80
C HIS A 33 -2.86 -8.16 -12.13
N GLY A 34 -2.22 -7.58 -13.16
CA GLY A 34 -2.91 -7.17 -14.39
C GLY A 34 -3.95 -6.07 -14.16
N GLN A 35 -3.91 -5.39 -13.01
CA GLN A 35 -4.91 -4.42 -12.58
C GLN A 35 -4.24 -3.16 -12.04
N THR A 36 -4.84 -2.00 -12.34
CA THR A 36 -4.45 -0.71 -11.75
C THR A 36 -4.77 -0.70 -10.26
N LEU A 37 -4.12 0.19 -9.49
CA LEU A 37 -4.40 0.35 -8.05
C LEU A 37 -5.85 0.73 -7.79
N GLU A 38 -6.47 1.53 -8.67
CA GLU A 38 -7.88 1.91 -8.53
C GLU A 38 -8.82 0.69 -8.59
N ARG A 39 -8.63 -0.21 -9.57
CA ARG A 39 -9.44 -1.45 -9.68
C ARG A 39 -9.20 -2.38 -8.50
N LEU A 40 -7.97 -2.51 -8.02
CA LEU A 40 -7.66 -3.28 -6.81
C LEU A 40 -8.43 -2.72 -5.60
N ALA A 41 -8.41 -1.40 -5.43
CA ALA A 41 -9.10 -0.72 -4.35
C ALA A 41 -10.65 -0.84 -4.45
N GLN A 42 -11.20 -0.85 -5.67
CA GLN A 42 -12.63 -1.05 -5.94
C GLN A 42 -13.12 -2.45 -5.56
N ARG A 43 -12.30 -3.49 -5.75
CA ARG A 43 -12.66 -4.88 -5.39
C ARG A 43 -12.34 -5.27 -3.95
N GLY A 44 -12.08 -4.29 -3.07
CA GLY A 44 -11.81 -4.52 -1.65
C GLY A 44 -10.34 -4.45 -1.25
N GLY A 45 -9.44 -4.05 -2.14
CA GLY A 45 -8.04 -3.78 -1.83
C GLY A 45 -7.09 -4.94 -2.15
N LEU A 46 -6.07 -5.10 -1.32
CA LEU A 46 -5.05 -6.16 -1.42
C LEU A 46 -4.45 -6.54 -0.06
N PRO A 47 -3.85 -7.72 0.11
CA PRO A 47 -3.16 -8.10 1.33
C PRO A 47 -1.96 -7.21 1.64
N ALA A 48 -1.60 -7.10 2.93
CA ALA A 48 -0.46 -6.30 3.38
C ALA A 48 0.86 -6.72 2.69
N SER A 49 1.08 -8.02 2.47
CA SER A 49 2.26 -8.53 1.77
C SER A 49 2.35 -8.10 0.32
N GLU A 50 1.21 -8.03 -0.38
CA GLU A 50 1.17 -7.56 -1.77
C GLU A 50 1.39 -6.05 -1.86
N ALA A 51 0.91 -5.28 -0.87
CA ALA A 51 1.15 -3.83 -0.81
C ALA A 51 2.64 -3.54 -0.62
N VAL A 52 3.30 -4.26 0.29
CA VAL A 52 4.75 -4.21 0.47
C VAL A 52 5.47 -4.66 -0.81
N ALA A 53 5.03 -5.74 -1.46
CA ALA A 53 5.64 -6.21 -2.70
C ALA A 53 5.57 -5.15 -3.81
N ILE A 54 4.40 -4.51 -4.01
CA ILE A 54 4.22 -3.43 -4.99
C ILE A 54 5.16 -2.27 -4.69
N MET A 55 5.19 -1.76 -3.46
CA MET A 55 6.02 -0.61 -3.09
C MET A 55 7.52 -0.88 -3.14
N LYS A 56 7.93 -2.15 -3.00
CA LYS A 56 9.33 -2.58 -3.11
C LYS A 56 9.73 -3.03 -4.52
N GLY A 57 8.83 -3.00 -5.50
CA GLY A 57 9.12 -3.47 -6.86
C GLY A 57 9.30 -5.00 -6.95
N LEU A 58 8.71 -5.75 -6.02
CA LEU A 58 8.84 -7.20 -5.91
C LEU A 58 7.64 -7.93 -6.52
N ARG A 59 7.84 -9.21 -6.86
CA ARG A 59 6.76 -10.13 -7.25
C ARG A 59 5.85 -10.42 -6.04
N TRP A 60 4.56 -10.66 -6.28
CA TRP A 60 3.55 -10.83 -5.23
C TRP A 60 3.87 -11.93 -4.18
N ARG A 61 4.58 -13.00 -4.56
CA ARG A 61 4.98 -14.10 -3.65
C ARG A 61 6.30 -13.88 -2.91
N ALA A 62 6.99 -12.77 -3.13
CA ALA A 62 8.30 -12.50 -2.53
C ALA A 62 8.20 -12.09 -1.05
N VAL A 63 7.01 -11.67 -0.60
CA VAL A 63 6.77 -11.16 0.76
C VAL A 63 5.88 -12.15 1.51
N LYS A 64 6.32 -12.55 2.71
CA LYS A 64 5.54 -13.43 3.58
C LYS A 64 4.30 -12.71 4.12
N THR A 65 3.22 -13.44 4.33
CA THR A 65 2.01 -12.94 5.01
C THR A 65 2.17 -12.99 6.53
N GLY A 66 1.31 -12.25 7.24
CA GLY A 66 1.20 -12.28 8.70
C GLY A 66 1.66 -11.01 9.41
N VAL A 67 1.50 -11.04 10.74
CA VAL A 67 1.70 -9.90 11.65
C VAL A 67 3.04 -9.15 11.46
N PRO A 68 4.19 -9.81 11.25
CA PRO A 68 5.45 -9.08 11.00
C PRO A 68 5.41 -8.17 9.76
N THR A 69 4.75 -8.62 8.69
CA THR A 69 4.60 -7.83 7.45
C THR A 69 3.61 -6.68 7.65
N GLU A 70 2.58 -6.87 8.46
CA GLU A 70 1.67 -5.79 8.83
C GLU A 70 2.37 -4.71 9.65
N HIS A 71 3.18 -5.09 10.64
CA HIS A 71 4.02 -4.14 11.38
C HIS A 71 4.97 -3.39 10.46
N TYR A 72 5.58 -4.09 9.51
CA TYR A 72 6.45 -3.47 8.52
C TYR A 72 5.70 -2.43 7.69
N LEU A 73 4.52 -2.77 7.18
CA LEU A 73 3.67 -1.86 6.42
C LEU A 73 3.23 -0.66 7.27
N ILE A 74 2.86 -0.86 8.53
CA ILE A 74 2.52 0.21 9.48
C ILE A 74 3.69 1.19 9.64
N ASN A 75 4.92 0.68 9.79
CA ASN A 75 6.09 1.54 9.89
C ASN A 75 6.35 2.31 8.60
N MET A 76 6.20 1.67 7.43
CA MET A 76 6.29 2.39 6.15
C MET A 76 5.27 3.54 6.06
N VAL A 77 4.03 3.34 6.54
CA VAL A 77 3.00 4.39 6.57
C VAL A 77 3.41 5.52 7.52
N ARG A 78 3.95 5.20 8.70
CA ARG A 78 4.43 6.20 9.67
C ARG A 78 5.55 7.04 9.07
N ASP A 79 6.53 6.39 8.45
CA ASP A 79 7.67 7.06 7.80
C ASP A 79 7.20 7.96 6.66
N TRP A 80 6.28 7.47 5.82
CA TRP A 80 5.71 8.25 4.73
C TRP A 80 4.96 9.49 5.22
N ARG A 81 4.19 9.38 6.32
CA ARG A 81 3.49 10.50 6.94
C ARG A 81 4.46 11.52 7.54
N ALA A 82 5.51 11.05 8.21
CA ALA A 82 6.53 11.92 8.80
C ALA A 82 7.34 12.68 7.75
N ALA A 83 7.47 12.13 6.54
CA ALA A 83 8.16 12.76 5.42
C ALA A 83 7.30 13.79 4.66
N GLN A 84 6.00 13.92 4.96
CA GLN A 84 5.16 14.94 4.32
C GLN A 84 5.50 16.33 4.89
N PRO A 85 5.52 17.38 4.05
CA PRO A 85 5.68 18.74 4.54
C PRO A 85 4.58 19.07 5.55
N ARG A 86 4.96 19.74 6.65
CA ARG A 86 3.99 20.21 7.63
C ARG A 86 3.13 21.30 6.97
N GLN A 87 1.81 21.19 7.11
CA GLN A 87 0.92 22.27 6.68
C GLN A 87 1.33 23.56 7.41
N GLY A 88 1.83 24.55 6.67
CA GLY A 88 2.31 25.82 7.22
C GLY A 88 3.67 26.30 6.68
N ASP A 89 4.45 25.43 6.03
CA ASP A 89 5.72 25.82 5.40
C ASP A 89 5.46 26.32 3.96
N THR A 90 4.80 27.48 3.82
CA THR A 90 4.70 28.25 2.56
C THR A 90 4.84 29.73 2.82
#